data_AF-A0A9D1XBP8-F1
#
_entry.id   AF-A0A9D1XBP8-F1
#
_cell.length_a   1.000
_cell.length_b   1.000
_cell.length_c   1.000
_cell.angle_alpha   90.00
_cell.angle_beta   90.00
_cell.angle_gamma   90.00
#
_symmetry.space_group_name_H-M   'P 1'
#
loop_
_entity.id
_entity.type
_entity.pdbx_description
1 polymer ?
#
loop_
_entity_poly.entity_id
_entity_poly.type
_entity_poly.pdbx_seq_one_letter_code
_entity_poly.pdbx_strand_id
1 'polypeptide(L)'
;MKKTEIYTLGSPYREDLTVSGYSFGYGQKAACIVGSIRGNEIQQLYVCSQIIRKLEELEAANAVTPGKEILVIPSVNHHAMNIGKNMPGDFIPHVRMMDTGKQNTSLACLFGLPYVVVRKPRPIDTTTLNYNWQIWDTNAFSLYTTETDVIDEVSARQAVAAVMRFLTRMGILKYHSHNGYIATVIGEEELVSVRTDNGGIYRRLCHPGDCVYFARAREQRLSVAADS
;
A
#
# COMPACT_ATOMS: atom_id res chain seq x y z
N MET A 1 6.08 23.13 2.92
CA MET A 1 5.75 22.19 1.83
C MET A 1 6.22 22.77 0.51
N LYS A 2 6.94 22.00 -0.31
CA LYS A 2 7.32 22.39 -1.67
C LYS A 2 6.65 21.46 -2.68
N LYS A 3 5.79 21.99 -3.54
CA LYS A 3 5.23 21.25 -4.68
C LYS A 3 6.20 21.30 -5.85
N THR A 4 6.49 20.16 -6.46
CA THR A 4 7.37 20.04 -7.63
C THR A 4 6.75 19.12 -8.68
N GLU A 5 6.92 19.48 -9.94
CA GLU A 5 6.61 18.59 -11.06
C GLU A 5 7.76 17.59 -11.22
N ILE A 6 7.45 16.30 -11.12
CA ILE A 6 8.44 15.22 -11.17
C ILE A 6 8.67 14.78 -12.61
N TYR A 7 7.59 14.70 -13.40
CA TYR A 7 7.62 14.24 -14.78
C TYR A 7 6.38 14.71 -15.53
N THR A 8 6.54 15.04 -16.80
CA THR A 8 5.43 15.37 -17.69
C THR A 8 5.57 14.56 -18.97
N LEU A 9 4.52 13.81 -19.31
CA LEU A 9 4.43 13.07 -20.57
C LEU A 9 3.51 13.81 -21.52
N GLY A 10 4.06 14.25 -22.65
CA GLY A 10 3.29 14.88 -23.72
C GLY A 10 2.27 13.92 -24.31
N SER A 11 1.01 14.36 -24.43
CA SER A 11 -0.05 13.57 -25.08
C SER A 11 -0.52 14.26 -26.36
N PRO A 12 -0.54 13.57 -27.53
CA PRO A 12 -0.88 14.20 -28.80
C PRO A 12 -2.35 14.63 -28.92
N TYR A 13 -3.24 14.07 -28.10
CA TYR A 13 -4.70 14.30 -28.19
C TYR A 13 -5.39 14.50 -26.83
N ARG A 14 -4.64 14.65 -25.74
CA ARG A 14 -5.16 14.92 -24.39
C ARG A 14 -4.25 15.91 -23.67
N GLU A 15 -4.71 16.40 -22.53
CA GLU A 15 -3.83 17.11 -21.59
C GLU A 15 -2.62 16.25 -21.21
N ASP A 16 -1.47 16.89 -21.03
CA ASP A 16 -0.22 16.22 -20.69
C ASP A 16 -0.31 15.55 -19.32
N LEU A 17 0.19 14.31 -19.21
CA LEU A 17 0.24 13.59 -17.95
C LEU A 17 1.36 14.20 -17.09
N THR A 18 1.00 15.15 -16.24
CA THR A 18 1.90 15.73 -15.23
C THR A 18 1.83 14.95 -13.91
N VAL A 19 2.98 14.45 -13.44
CA VAL A 19 3.14 13.80 -12.13
C VAL A 19 3.67 14.83 -11.15
N SER A 20 2.85 15.19 -10.16
CA SER A 20 3.21 16.11 -9.08
C SER A 20 3.72 15.38 -7.86
N GLY A 21 4.76 15.92 -7.23
CA GLY A 21 5.30 15.49 -5.94
C GLY A 21 5.29 16.63 -4.92
N TYR A 22 5.20 16.26 -3.64
CA TYR A 22 5.20 17.16 -2.50
C TYR A 22 6.38 16.81 -1.60
N SER A 23 7.35 17.71 -1.51
CA SER A 23 8.52 17.57 -0.64
C SER A 23 8.29 18.27 0.71
N PHE A 24 8.75 17.61 1.77
CA PHE A 24 8.77 18.09 3.15
C PHE A 24 10.16 17.92 3.74
N GLY A 25 10.62 18.93 4.50
CA GLY A 25 11.98 18.99 5.02
C GLY A 25 13.00 19.40 3.96
N TYR A 26 14.28 19.30 4.32
CA TYR A 26 15.41 19.65 3.44
C TYR A 26 16.62 18.78 3.78
N GLY A 27 17.42 18.42 2.78
CA GLY A 27 18.66 17.65 2.95
C GLY A 27 18.68 16.35 2.16
N GLN A 28 19.00 15.24 2.82
CA GLN A 28 19.12 13.93 2.20
C GLN A 28 17.74 13.29 1.97
N LYS A 29 17.56 12.66 0.81
CA LYS A 29 16.34 11.92 0.47
C LYS A 29 16.18 10.73 1.42
N ALA A 30 15.25 10.85 2.38
CA ALA A 30 15.10 9.89 3.46
C ALA A 30 13.95 8.91 3.20
N ALA A 31 12.85 9.35 2.59
CA ALA A 31 11.72 8.50 2.26
C ALA A 31 10.95 9.02 1.04
N CYS A 32 10.39 8.09 0.26
CA CYS A 32 9.44 8.39 -0.80
C CYS A 32 8.17 7.57 -0.59
N ILE A 33 7.02 8.24 -0.67
CA ILE A 33 5.69 7.63 -0.56
C ILE A 33 4.99 7.84 -1.89
N VAL A 34 4.59 6.76 -2.53
CA VAL A 34 3.92 6.79 -3.84
C VAL A 34 2.54 6.16 -3.69
N GLY A 35 1.52 6.90 -4.10
CA GLY A 35 0.13 6.44 -4.18
C GLY A 35 -0.32 6.26 -5.62
N SER A 36 -1.42 5.50 -5.77
CA SER A 36 -2.25 5.38 -6.98
C SER A 36 -1.44 5.24 -8.26
N ILE A 37 -0.94 4.03 -8.49
CA ILE A 37 -0.31 3.61 -9.75
C ILE A 37 -1.38 3.11 -10.72
N ARG A 38 -2.51 2.63 -10.20
CA ARG A 38 -3.65 2.12 -10.97
C ARG A 38 -4.88 3.00 -10.86
N GLY A 39 -5.75 2.77 -11.81
CA GLY A 39 -6.83 3.65 -12.21
C GLY A 39 -8.10 3.68 -11.37
N ASN A 40 -8.10 3.12 -10.18
CA ASN A 40 -9.30 3.08 -9.34
C ASN A 40 -8.92 2.99 -7.86
N GLU A 41 -7.67 3.33 -7.54
CA GLU A 41 -7.12 3.28 -6.19
C GLU A 41 -7.47 4.56 -5.42
N ILE A 42 -8.77 4.88 -5.34
CA ILE A 42 -9.31 6.10 -4.69
C ILE A 42 -8.88 6.14 -3.22
N GLN A 43 -8.90 4.99 -2.55
CA GLN A 43 -8.45 4.87 -1.17
C GLN A 43 -6.98 5.30 -1.00
N GLN A 44 -6.10 4.92 -1.93
CA GLN A 44 -4.67 5.27 -1.85
C GLN A 44 -4.46 6.78 -2.07
N LEU A 45 -5.18 7.38 -3.01
CA LEU A 45 -5.15 8.82 -3.23
C LEU A 45 -5.61 9.57 -1.97
N TYR A 46 -6.69 9.10 -1.34
CA TYR A 46 -7.19 9.63 -0.08
C TYR A 46 -6.14 9.49 1.03
N VAL A 47 -5.52 8.32 1.22
CA VAL A 47 -4.43 8.10 2.20
C VAL A 47 -3.27 9.07 1.95
N CYS A 48 -2.81 9.22 0.71
CA CYS A 48 -1.75 10.18 0.36
C CYS A 48 -2.14 11.62 0.69
N SER A 49 -3.40 12.02 0.47
CA SER A 49 -3.89 13.34 0.83
C SER A 49 -3.83 13.59 2.35
N GLN A 50 -4.18 12.57 3.16
CA GLN A 50 -4.10 12.66 4.62
C GLN A 50 -2.65 12.70 5.10
N ILE A 51 -1.75 11.92 4.47
CA ILE A 51 -0.32 11.97 4.76
C ILE A 51 0.24 13.37 4.48
N ILE A 52 -0.07 13.96 3.33
CA ILE A 52 0.38 15.31 2.96
C ILE A 52 -0.07 16.33 3.99
N ARG A 53 -1.36 16.35 4.33
CA ARG A 53 -1.89 17.26 5.35
C ARG A 53 -1.18 17.08 6.69
N LYS A 54 -0.93 15.83 7.08
CA LYS A 54 -0.26 15.56 8.35
C LYS A 54 1.22 15.95 8.36
N LEU A 55 1.92 15.73 7.25
CA LEU A 55 3.31 16.15 7.09
C LEU A 55 3.43 17.67 7.05
N GLU A 56 2.47 18.38 6.48
CA GLU A 56 2.41 19.84 6.48
C GLU A 56 2.29 20.40 7.91
N GLU A 57 1.39 19.85 8.72
CA GLU A 57 1.28 20.19 10.16
C GLU A 57 2.59 19.92 10.91
N LEU A 58 3.22 18.78 10.66
CA LEU A 58 4.46 18.39 11.33
C LEU A 58 5.67 19.21 10.88
N GLU A 59 5.72 19.61 9.62
CA GLU A 59 6.75 20.51 9.12
C GLU A 59 6.60 21.91 9.74
N ALA A 60 5.38 22.44 9.82
CA ALA A 60 5.10 23.70 10.51
C ALA A 60 5.47 23.65 12.00
N ALA A 61 5.33 22.49 12.63
CA ALA A 61 5.73 22.24 14.02
C ALA A 61 7.24 21.90 14.20
N ASN A 62 8.06 21.96 13.14
CA ASN A 62 9.47 21.54 13.15
C ASN A 62 9.71 20.11 13.66
N ALA A 63 8.74 19.21 13.42
CA ALA A 63 8.81 17.81 13.79
C ALA A 63 9.56 16.95 12.75
N VAL A 64 9.80 17.44 11.55
CA VAL A 64 10.67 16.77 10.57
C VAL A 64 12.13 16.91 11.04
N THR A 65 12.85 15.80 11.09
CA THR A 65 14.24 15.79 11.56
C THR A 65 15.12 16.60 10.59
N PRO A 66 15.96 17.53 11.09
CA PRO A 66 16.81 18.34 10.22
C PRO A 66 17.70 17.50 9.31
N GLY A 67 17.89 17.93 8.06
CA GLY A 67 18.72 17.24 7.08
C GLY A 67 18.06 16.05 6.39
N LYS A 68 16.76 15.79 6.63
CA LYS A 68 15.99 14.74 5.98
C LYS A 68 14.86 15.33 5.13
N GLU A 69 14.69 14.78 3.94
CA GLU A 69 13.61 15.11 3.01
C GLU A 69 12.68 13.91 2.81
N ILE A 70 11.38 14.17 2.83
CA ILE A 70 10.31 13.22 2.50
C ILE A 70 9.61 13.69 1.24
N LEU A 71 9.48 12.81 0.25
CA LEU A 71 8.73 13.07 -0.98
C LEU A 71 7.44 12.25 -1.00
N VAL A 72 6.30 12.90 -1.23
CA VAL A 72 5.01 12.22 -1.45
C VAL A 72 4.53 12.46 -2.88
N ILE A 73 4.24 11.39 -3.63
CA ILE A 73 3.67 11.41 -4.98
C ILE A 73 2.28 10.79 -4.90
N PRO A 74 1.19 11.58 -4.85
CA PRO A 74 -0.16 11.06 -4.61
C PRO A 74 -0.72 10.18 -5.73
N SER A 75 -0.37 10.49 -6.98
CA SER A 75 -0.79 9.74 -8.14
C SER A 75 0.27 9.81 -9.23
N VAL A 76 0.69 8.64 -9.71
CA VAL A 76 1.61 8.50 -10.84
C VAL A 76 0.85 8.40 -12.16
N ASN A 77 -0.40 7.96 -12.12
CA ASN A 77 -1.21 7.70 -13.31
C ASN A 77 -2.65 8.22 -13.16
N HIS A 78 -2.80 9.54 -13.19
CA HIS A 78 -4.12 10.16 -13.04
C HIS A 78 -5.04 9.91 -14.25
N HIS A 79 -4.49 9.64 -15.45
CA HIS A 79 -5.30 9.26 -16.61
C HIS A 79 -5.99 7.91 -16.47
N ALA A 80 -5.38 6.97 -15.73
CA ALA A 80 -5.99 5.68 -15.50
C ALA A 80 -7.17 5.76 -14.52
N MET A 81 -7.32 6.83 -13.71
CA MET A 81 -8.33 6.94 -12.64
C MET A 81 -9.80 6.72 -13.06
N ASN A 82 -10.07 6.62 -14.36
CA ASN A 82 -11.39 6.36 -14.95
C ASN A 82 -11.54 4.94 -15.53
N ILE A 83 -10.54 4.07 -15.39
CA ILE A 83 -10.56 2.69 -15.91
C ILE A 83 -10.98 1.78 -14.75
N GLY A 84 -12.30 1.64 -14.56
CA GLY A 84 -12.93 0.87 -13.48
C GLY A 84 -12.77 -0.66 -13.60
N LYS A 85 -11.55 -1.16 -13.81
CA LYS A 85 -11.29 -2.59 -14.02
C LYS A 85 -10.19 -3.10 -13.08
N ASN A 86 -10.56 -3.39 -11.83
CA ASN A 86 -9.79 -4.26 -10.96
C ASN A 86 -10.64 -5.41 -10.45
N MET A 87 -9.95 -6.44 -9.93
CA MET A 87 -10.59 -7.47 -9.12
C MET A 87 -10.85 -6.90 -7.72
N PRO A 88 -12.10 -6.77 -7.27
CA PRO A 88 -12.39 -6.38 -5.90
C PRO A 88 -11.82 -7.43 -4.95
N GLY A 89 -11.23 -6.98 -3.85
CA GLY A 89 -10.65 -7.86 -2.85
C GLY A 89 -10.69 -7.20 -1.49
N ASP A 90 -11.02 -7.99 -0.48
CA ASP A 90 -11.05 -7.58 0.92
C ASP A 90 -9.88 -8.26 1.62
N PHE A 91 -9.04 -7.47 2.28
CA PHE A 91 -7.77 -7.92 2.83
C PHE A 91 -7.53 -7.34 4.21
N ILE A 92 -6.89 -8.11 5.08
CA ILE A 92 -6.33 -7.56 6.32
C ILE A 92 -5.19 -6.60 5.92
N PRO A 93 -5.11 -5.38 6.50
CA PRO A 93 -4.00 -4.48 6.25
C PRO A 93 -2.66 -5.15 6.53
N HIS A 94 -1.78 -5.16 5.54
CA HIS A 94 -0.49 -5.84 5.64
C HIS A 94 0.58 -5.13 4.81
N VAL A 95 1.84 -5.38 5.15
CA VAL A 95 2.97 -5.03 4.30
C VAL A 95 3.27 -6.21 3.38
N ARG A 96 3.55 -5.95 2.11
CA ARG A 96 4.05 -6.96 1.16
C ARG A 96 5.42 -6.54 0.65
N MET A 97 6.32 -7.50 0.51
CA MET A 97 7.67 -7.32 -0.04
C MET A 97 8.08 -8.48 -0.94
N MET A 98 9.02 -8.22 -1.84
CA MET A 98 9.57 -9.25 -2.73
C MET A 98 10.85 -9.86 -2.13
N ASP A 99 10.97 -11.18 -2.23
CA ASP A 99 12.19 -11.92 -1.90
C ASP A 99 13.18 -11.82 -3.07
N THR A 100 13.99 -10.76 -3.08
CA THR A 100 15.03 -10.53 -4.09
C THR A 100 16.45 -10.72 -3.53
N GLY A 101 16.56 -11.22 -2.30
CA GLY A 101 17.81 -11.28 -1.53
C GLY A 101 18.22 -9.96 -0.87
N LYS A 102 17.56 -8.85 -1.20
CA LYS A 102 17.79 -7.51 -0.61
C LYS A 102 16.67 -7.06 0.34
N GLN A 103 15.71 -7.93 0.65
CA GLN A 103 14.57 -7.59 1.50
C GLN A 103 14.98 -7.43 2.96
N ASN A 104 14.28 -6.54 3.68
CA ASN A 104 14.47 -6.35 5.10
C ASN A 104 13.13 -6.46 5.84
N THR A 105 12.86 -7.66 6.35
CA THR A 105 11.63 -7.96 7.12
C THR A 105 11.56 -7.17 8.42
N SER A 106 12.71 -6.92 9.07
CA SER A 106 12.78 -6.16 10.32
C SER A 106 12.32 -4.71 10.14
N LEU A 107 12.69 -4.08 9.03
CA LEU A 107 12.19 -2.74 8.68
C LEU A 107 10.69 -2.75 8.38
N ALA A 108 10.18 -3.78 7.70
CA ALA A 108 8.74 -3.87 7.45
C ALA A 108 7.92 -4.03 8.73
N CYS A 109 8.44 -4.69 9.76
CA CYS A 109 7.79 -4.76 11.07
C CYS A 109 7.61 -3.37 11.72
N LEU A 110 8.40 -2.36 11.33
CA LEU A 110 8.28 -1.00 11.88
C LEU A 110 6.97 -0.31 11.48
N PHE A 111 6.29 -0.74 10.41
CA PHE A 111 4.95 -0.24 10.07
C PHE A 111 3.90 -0.59 11.13
N GLY A 112 4.15 -1.62 11.95
CA GLY A 112 3.24 -2.04 13.03
C GLY A 112 1.89 -2.55 12.52
N LEU A 113 1.89 -3.24 11.37
CA LEU A 113 0.74 -3.95 10.82
C LEU A 113 0.73 -5.42 11.24
N PRO A 114 -0.44 -6.09 11.25
CA PRO A 114 -0.56 -7.48 11.68
C PRO A 114 0.34 -8.48 10.93
N TYR A 115 0.50 -8.30 9.62
CA TYR A 115 1.23 -9.24 8.76
C TYR A 115 2.24 -8.55 7.85
N VAL A 116 3.37 -9.23 7.62
CA VAL A 116 4.35 -8.92 6.59
C VAL A 116 4.43 -10.13 5.66
N VAL A 117 3.97 -9.98 4.42
CA VAL A 117 3.96 -11.03 3.40
C VAL A 117 5.21 -10.93 2.55
N VAL A 118 6.00 -12.00 2.52
CA VAL A 118 7.17 -12.15 1.66
C VAL A 118 6.81 -13.02 0.47
N ARG A 119 7.07 -12.52 -0.74
CA ARG A 119 6.67 -13.17 -1.98
C ARG A 119 7.85 -13.29 -2.94
N LYS A 120 7.99 -14.43 -3.62
CA LYS A 120 8.99 -14.58 -4.69
C LYS A 120 8.60 -13.75 -5.94
N PRO A 121 9.55 -13.00 -6.54
CA PRO A 121 9.28 -12.24 -7.75
C PRO A 121 8.97 -13.18 -8.92
N ARG A 122 7.98 -12.81 -9.74
CA ARG A 122 7.68 -13.45 -11.03
C ARG A 122 8.25 -12.58 -12.17
N PRO A 123 8.41 -13.12 -13.39
CA PRO A 123 8.88 -12.33 -14.54
C PRO A 123 8.07 -11.04 -14.79
N ILE A 124 6.75 -11.05 -14.52
CA ILE A 124 5.91 -9.84 -14.63
C ILE A 124 6.27 -8.75 -13.61
N ASP A 125 6.88 -9.12 -12.49
CA ASP A 125 7.22 -8.18 -11.42
C ASP A 125 8.48 -7.37 -11.75
N THR A 126 9.31 -7.80 -12.72
CA THR A 126 10.60 -7.15 -13.04
C THR A 126 10.43 -5.75 -13.64
N THR A 127 9.25 -5.43 -14.15
CA THR A 127 8.90 -4.10 -14.68
C THR A 127 8.21 -3.21 -13.65
N THR A 128 7.98 -3.71 -12.43
CA THR A 128 7.32 -2.94 -11.37
C THR A 128 8.27 -1.96 -10.70
N LEU A 129 7.73 -0.83 -10.23
CA LEU A 129 8.50 0.18 -9.50
C LEU A 129 9.15 -0.40 -8.24
N ASN A 130 8.41 -1.22 -7.50
CA ASN A 130 8.89 -1.85 -6.25
C ASN A 130 10.13 -2.73 -6.52
N TYR A 131 10.05 -3.62 -7.52
CA TYR A 131 11.19 -4.47 -7.89
C TYR A 131 12.42 -3.64 -8.28
N ASN A 132 12.24 -2.63 -9.15
CA ASN A 132 13.35 -1.81 -9.63
C ASN A 132 14.03 -1.03 -8.49
N TRP A 133 13.25 -0.47 -7.56
CA TRP A 133 13.81 0.20 -6.37
C TRP A 133 14.60 -0.75 -5.47
N GLN A 134 14.08 -1.95 -5.25
CA GLN A 134 14.75 -2.94 -4.42
C GLN A 134 16.09 -3.41 -5.03
N ILE A 135 16.15 -3.60 -6.35
CA ILE A 135 17.39 -3.96 -7.04
C ILE A 135 18.42 -2.81 -7.00
N TRP A 136 17.97 -1.56 -7.01
CA TRP A 136 18.82 -0.35 -6.88
C TRP A 136 19.07 0.06 -5.42
N ASP A 137 19.21 -0.91 -4.52
CA ASP A 137 19.61 -0.73 -3.11
C ASP A 137 18.71 0.22 -2.30
N THR A 138 17.45 0.37 -2.71
CA THR A 138 16.43 1.11 -1.96
C THR A 138 15.48 0.14 -1.27
N ASN A 139 15.24 0.33 0.03
CA ASN A 139 14.23 -0.46 0.74
C ASN A 139 12.83 -0.11 0.24
N ALA A 140 12.17 -1.05 -0.45
CA ALA A 140 10.84 -0.86 -1.02
C ALA A 140 9.81 -1.74 -0.32
N PHE A 141 8.66 -1.15 0.01
CA PHE A 141 7.57 -1.82 0.71
C PHE A 141 6.24 -1.47 0.02
N SER A 142 5.34 -2.44 -0.10
CA SER A 142 3.97 -2.19 -0.55
C SER A 142 3.00 -2.31 0.62
N LEU A 143 2.24 -1.25 0.88
CA LEU A 143 1.23 -1.21 1.93
C LEU A 143 -0.13 -1.55 1.32
N TYR A 144 -0.79 -2.58 1.85
CA TYR A 144 -2.13 -2.97 1.40
C TYR A 144 -3.17 -2.54 2.44
N THR A 145 -4.25 -1.93 1.97
CA THR A 145 -5.44 -1.58 2.76
C THR A 145 -6.61 -2.47 2.38
N THR A 146 -7.62 -2.51 3.25
CA THR A 146 -8.84 -3.31 3.10
C THR A 146 -9.60 -2.98 1.81
N GLU A 147 -9.80 -1.68 1.57
CA GLU A 147 -10.55 -1.17 0.43
C GLU A 147 -9.62 -0.55 -0.62
N THR A 148 -10.05 -0.59 -1.89
CA THR A 148 -9.37 0.05 -3.01
C THR A 148 -10.23 1.10 -3.71
N ASP A 149 -11.48 0.75 -3.99
CA ASP A 149 -12.36 1.46 -4.91
C ASP A 149 -13.30 2.44 -4.18
N VAL A 150 -13.44 2.28 -2.87
CA VAL A 150 -14.27 3.14 -2.00
C VAL A 150 -13.38 3.72 -0.89
N ILE A 151 -13.74 4.93 -0.45
CA ILE A 151 -13.08 5.55 0.70
C ILE A 151 -13.60 4.90 1.98
N ASP A 152 -12.73 4.14 2.65
CA ASP A 152 -12.92 3.70 4.02
C ASP A 152 -11.98 4.50 4.94
N GLU A 153 -12.54 5.45 5.67
CA GLU A 153 -11.78 6.29 6.58
C GLU A 153 -11.08 5.50 7.69
N VAL A 154 -11.64 4.39 8.15
CA VAL A 154 -11.06 3.59 9.23
C VAL A 154 -9.77 2.94 8.74
N SER A 155 -9.83 2.22 7.62
CA SER A 155 -8.66 1.61 6.99
C SER A 155 -7.64 2.66 6.55
N ALA A 156 -8.10 3.83 6.05
CA ALA A 156 -7.21 4.92 5.68
C ALA A 156 -6.42 5.45 6.87
N ARG A 157 -7.09 5.70 8.01
CA ARG A 157 -6.43 6.12 9.26
C ARG A 157 -5.39 5.11 9.73
N GLN A 158 -5.67 3.81 9.59
CA GLN A 158 -4.71 2.76 9.93
C GLN A 158 -3.47 2.81 9.02
N ALA A 159 -3.66 3.00 7.71
CA ALA A 159 -2.56 3.13 6.75
C ALA A 159 -1.70 4.37 7.01
N VAL A 160 -2.34 5.53 7.24
CA VAL A 160 -1.64 6.77 7.61
C VAL A 160 -0.84 6.55 8.90
N ALA A 161 -1.45 5.96 9.93
CA ALA A 161 -0.76 5.66 11.19
C ALA A 161 0.42 4.70 11.01
N ALA A 162 0.32 3.72 10.11
CA ALA A 162 1.40 2.80 9.79
C ALA A 162 2.60 3.52 9.14
N VAL A 163 2.33 4.41 8.18
CA VAL A 163 3.37 5.22 7.54
C VAL A 163 4.01 6.18 8.55
N MET A 164 3.22 6.87 9.36
CA MET A 164 3.75 7.79 10.38
C MET A 164 4.60 7.04 11.42
N ARG A 165 4.15 5.87 11.90
CA ARG A 165 4.95 4.99 12.78
C ARG A 165 6.28 4.63 12.17
N PHE A 166 6.28 4.20 10.91
CA PHE A 166 7.50 3.81 10.20
C PHE A 166 8.49 4.98 10.14
N LEU A 167 8.03 6.15 9.69
CA LEU A 167 8.86 7.36 9.60
C LEU A 167 9.40 7.81 10.97
N THR A 168 8.60 7.68 12.04
CA THR A 168 9.06 7.95 13.41
C THR A 168 10.11 6.97 13.87
N ARG A 169 9.91 5.67 13.66
CA ARG A 169 10.86 4.62 14.07
C ARG A 169 12.18 4.71 13.30
N MET A 170 12.14 5.19 12.06
CA MET A 170 13.32 5.51 11.26
C MET A 170 14.00 6.84 11.66
N GLY A 171 13.47 7.53 12.68
CA GLY A 171 13.98 8.81 13.15
C GLY A 171 13.89 9.91 12.10
N ILE A 172 12.94 9.82 11.17
CA ILE A 172 12.68 10.84 10.14
C ILE A 172 11.73 11.89 10.70
N LEU A 173 10.73 11.47 11.46
CA LEU A 173 9.74 12.34 12.11
C LEU A 173 9.79 12.24 13.64
N LYS A 174 9.66 13.37 14.31
CA LYS A 174 9.38 13.47 15.74
C LYS A 174 7.87 13.50 15.94
N TYR A 175 7.26 12.31 15.97
CA TYR A 175 5.82 12.17 16.12
C TYR A 175 5.50 11.09 17.15
N HIS A 176 4.60 11.38 18.09
CA HIS A 176 4.17 10.36 19.05
C HIS A 176 3.14 9.44 18.38
N SER A 177 3.49 8.17 18.26
CA SER A 177 2.64 7.14 17.67
C SER A 177 2.49 5.95 18.62
N HIS A 178 1.31 5.33 18.62
CA HIS A 178 1.09 4.06 19.30
C HIS A 178 1.92 2.96 18.64
N ASN A 179 2.25 1.89 19.36
CA ASN A 179 3.16 0.85 18.85
C ASN A 179 2.58 -0.02 17.72
N GLY A 180 1.26 -0.02 17.52
CA GLY A 180 0.61 -0.87 16.53
C GLY A 180 0.71 -2.36 16.89
N TYR A 181 0.66 -3.22 15.87
CA TYR A 181 0.73 -4.67 16.01
C TYR A 181 2.18 -5.18 16.03
N ILE A 182 2.40 -6.33 16.67
CA ILE A 182 3.58 -7.15 16.45
C ILE A 182 3.33 -7.95 15.18
N ALA A 183 4.09 -7.64 14.14
CA ALA A 183 3.87 -8.23 12.82
C ALA A 183 4.30 -9.70 12.78
N THR A 184 3.48 -10.55 12.17
CA THR A 184 3.86 -11.92 11.80
C THR A 184 4.37 -11.94 10.36
N VAL A 185 5.57 -12.46 10.15
CA VAL A 185 6.15 -12.61 8.81
C VAL A 185 5.68 -13.94 8.23
N ILE A 186 5.08 -13.91 7.04
CA ILE A 186 4.55 -15.07 6.35
C ILE A 186 5.07 -15.14 4.91
N GLY A 187 5.51 -16.32 4.47
CA GLY A 187 5.86 -16.58 3.08
C GLY A 187 4.62 -16.80 2.20
N GLU A 188 4.65 -16.38 0.93
CA GLU A 188 3.57 -16.67 -0.03
C GLU A 188 3.40 -18.19 -0.24
N GLU A 189 4.46 -18.97 -0.09
CA GLU A 189 4.44 -20.44 -0.12
C GLU A 189 3.64 -21.10 1.00
N GLU A 190 3.41 -20.40 2.12
CA GLU A 190 2.59 -20.87 3.22
C GLU A 190 1.09 -20.59 2.97
N LEU A 191 0.77 -19.77 1.96
CA LEU A 191 -0.60 -19.41 1.62
C LEU A 191 -1.22 -20.41 0.65
N VAL A 192 -2.47 -20.78 0.93
CA VAL A 192 -3.24 -21.69 0.07
C VAL A 192 -4.31 -20.90 -0.69
N SER A 193 -4.31 -21.02 -2.02
CA SER A 193 -5.39 -20.49 -2.85
C SER A 193 -6.58 -21.44 -2.80
N VAL A 194 -7.67 -20.99 -2.19
CA VAL A 194 -8.97 -21.68 -2.25
C VAL A 194 -9.66 -21.24 -3.54
N ARG A 195 -9.99 -22.20 -4.41
CA ARG A 195 -10.68 -21.98 -5.68
C ARG A 195 -11.93 -22.84 -5.72
N THR A 196 -12.95 -22.38 -6.44
CA THR A 196 -14.12 -23.20 -6.75
C THR A 196 -13.84 -24.06 -7.98
N ASP A 197 -14.22 -25.33 -7.92
CA ASP A 197 -14.15 -26.27 -9.05
C ASP A 197 -15.35 -26.12 -10.00
N ASN A 198 -16.39 -25.40 -9.59
CA ASN A 198 -17.64 -25.21 -10.34
C ASN A 198 -17.97 -23.72 -10.52
N GLY A 199 -18.83 -23.42 -11.51
CA GLY A 199 -19.45 -22.10 -11.67
C GLY A 199 -20.66 -21.92 -10.75
N GLY A 200 -20.88 -20.70 -10.25
CA GLY A 200 -22.04 -20.35 -9.42
C GLY A 200 -21.89 -18.99 -8.74
N ILE A 201 -22.79 -18.69 -7.79
CA ILE A 201 -22.74 -17.43 -7.03
C ILE A 201 -21.91 -17.63 -5.77
N TYR A 202 -20.81 -16.88 -5.65
CA TYR A 202 -19.96 -16.91 -4.47
C TYR A 202 -20.62 -16.27 -3.25
N ARG A 203 -20.86 -17.05 -2.20
CA ARG A 203 -21.31 -16.56 -0.90
C ARG A 203 -20.18 -16.64 0.12
N ARG A 204 -19.79 -15.50 0.66
CA ARG A 204 -18.78 -15.40 1.73
C ARG A 204 -19.34 -15.96 3.03
N LEU A 205 -18.63 -16.91 3.66
CA LEU A 205 -18.97 -17.48 4.97
C LEU A 205 -18.04 -17.01 6.10
N CYS A 206 -16.83 -16.54 5.75
CA CYS A 206 -15.82 -16.07 6.68
C CYS A 206 -15.22 -14.77 6.15
N HIS A 207 -14.80 -13.89 7.05
CA HIS A 207 -14.20 -12.59 6.74
C HIS A 207 -12.68 -12.65 6.89
N PRO A 208 -11.93 -11.73 6.23
CA PRO A 208 -10.50 -11.60 6.50
C PRO A 208 -10.25 -11.35 7.98
N GLY A 209 -9.42 -12.19 8.59
CA GLY A 209 -9.09 -12.15 10.03
C GLY A 209 -9.74 -13.26 10.84
N ASP A 210 -10.74 -13.95 10.30
CA ASP A 210 -11.37 -15.10 10.96
C ASP A 210 -10.43 -16.31 10.97
N CYS A 211 -10.36 -17.00 12.11
CA CYS A 211 -9.71 -18.30 12.20
C CYS A 211 -10.57 -19.37 11.51
N VAL A 212 -10.01 -20.04 10.50
CA VAL A 212 -10.72 -21.08 9.73
C VAL A 212 -9.97 -22.41 9.74
N TYR A 213 -10.71 -23.50 9.84
CA TYR A 213 -10.19 -24.85 9.65
C TYR A 213 -10.25 -25.23 8.16
N PHE A 214 -9.26 -25.97 7.67
CA PHE A 214 -9.11 -26.26 6.24
C PHE A 214 -10.35 -26.88 5.58
N ALA A 215 -11.04 -27.79 6.27
CA ALA A 215 -12.29 -28.39 5.79
C ALA A 215 -13.38 -27.33 5.56
N ARG A 216 -13.54 -26.38 6.50
CA ARG A 216 -14.52 -25.30 6.43
C ARG A 216 -14.15 -24.21 5.41
N ALA A 217 -12.85 -24.02 5.13
CA ALA A 217 -12.41 -23.07 4.10
C ALA A 217 -12.84 -23.51 2.69
N ARG A 218 -12.89 -24.82 2.41
CA ARG A 218 -13.42 -25.37 1.14
C ARG A 218 -14.94 -25.37 1.05
N GLU A 219 -15.65 -25.25 2.17
CA GLU A 219 -17.11 -25.19 2.23
C GLU A 219 -17.70 -23.82 1.90
N GLN A 220 -16.92 -22.86 1.40
CA GLN A 220 -17.47 -21.61 0.84
C GLN A 220 -18.42 -21.96 -0.30
N ARG A 221 -19.70 -22.13 0.02
CA ARG A 221 -20.72 -22.64 -0.88
C ARG A 221 -20.98 -21.62 -1.98
N LEU A 222 -20.95 -22.11 -3.21
CA LEU A 222 -21.71 -21.47 -4.27
C LEU A 222 -23.18 -21.71 -3.98
N SER A 223 -23.96 -20.66 -3.71
CA SER A 223 -25.41 -20.80 -3.70
C SER A 223 -25.88 -20.90 -5.14
N VAL A 224 -26.37 -22.07 -5.53
CA VAL A 224 -27.22 -22.16 -6.73
C VAL A 224 -28.52 -21.47 -6.36
N ALA A 225 -28.98 -20.54 -7.19
CA ALA A 225 -30.34 -20.03 -7.09
C ALA A 225 -31.29 -21.20 -7.40
N ALA A 226 -31.63 -21.95 -6.38
CA ALA A 226 -32.68 -22.95 -6.36
C ALA A 226 -33.20 -22.97 -4.94
N ASP A 227 -34.13 -22.06 -4.66
CA ASP A 227 -35.38 -22.39 -3.99
C ASP A 227 -36.40 -21.34 -4.45
N SER A 228 -37.35 -21.83 -5.21
CA SER A 228 -38.56 -21.19 -5.73
C SER A 228 -39.44 -20.60 -4.64
#